data_AF-A0A496SET7-F1
#
_entry.id   AF-A0A496SET7-F1
#
_cell.length_a   1.000
_cell.length_b   1.000
_cell.length_c   1.000
_cell.angle_alpha   90.00
_cell.angle_beta   90.00
_cell.angle_gamma   90.00
#
_symmetry.space_group_name_H-M   'P 1'
#
loop_
_entity.id
_entity.type
_entity.pdbx_description
1 polymer ?
#
loop_
_entity_poly.entity_id
_entity_poly.type
_entity_poly.pdbx_seq_one_letter_code
_entity_poly.pdbx_strand_id
1 'polypeptide(L)'
;MDTVEAYEEFLRRYPESPFAEEAKRRLRELRAEDAYRRAMALKEVPDSLEEAARSFREYLSYDSTSARAREAERYLWLLESWLSQDERWRRYGIALSGIGDVKGAVFDPETKYLTLWGDPPDGTHPPLALDDLMLALEVARRGEFPKVSIEPEGGLKPFSSALFAETPKFFTVRFDPPYLRDTHFGYLLFLADRRLKALAMGVDPETKEPVLPEVPGYLSIPDRAKGMRFVATYFAAPIFKPKKVLIREEVKMEGLSALFVMNFEEIVIGVDSQSGQVPAEEFARQLEEHFYEYADLYPSLRGLVRAVKLLAVGRWVKDVEMELSEVPDVGKFRPRGYRFYRYPTPTSVPTVTVEISRERRRIGAVIEENAYGISGGVLLSTPNTYIKGPPGRSVSTPAWSLPKLRELIRKLEKVRKPVRWEVPVKGRTYRAASVPLR
;
A
#
# COMPACT_ATOMS: atom_id res chain seq x y z
N MET A 1 -2.91 21.77 38.14
CA MET A 1 -2.45 21.91 36.74
C MET A 1 -2.46 20.52 36.12
N ASP A 2 -2.85 20.39 34.85
CA ASP A 2 -2.91 19.12 34.12
C ASP A 2 -1.53 18.84 33.49
N THR A 3 -0.60 18.33 34.30
CA THR A 3 0.83 18.18 33.95
C THR A 3 1.39 16.89 34.55
N VAL A 4 2.38 16.28 33.89
CA VAL A 4 3.05 15.05 34.34
C VAL A 4 3.54 15.19 35.79
N GLU A 5 4.23 16.27 36.11
CA GLU A 5 4.83 16.53 37.43
C GLU A 5 3.77 16.63 38.53
N ALA A 6 2.64 17.27 38.23
CA ALA A 6 1.54 17.41 39.19
C ALA A 6 0.86 16.06 39.50
N TYR A 7 0.69 15.20 38.49
CA TYR A 7 0.13 13.85 38.72
C TYR A 7 1.12 12.93 39.41
N GLU A 8 2.41 13.00 39.09
CA GLU A 8 3.45 12.26 39.80
C GLU A 8 3.52 12.67 41.27
N GLU A 9 3.49 13.97 41.56
CA GLU A 9 3.46 14.46 42.93
C GLU A 9 2.18 14.05 43.67
N PHE A 10 1.03 14.15 43.02
CA PHE A 10 -0.24 13.70 43.59
C PHE A 10 -0.19 12.21 43.96
N LEU A 11 0.25 11.35 43.04
CA LEU A 11 0.35 9.90 43.26
C LEU A 11 1.40 9.54 44.32
N ARG A 12 2.48 10.33 44.42
CA ARG A 12 3.51 10.15 45.46
C ARG A 12 2.99 10.53 46.86
N ARG A 13 2.20 11.60 46.97
CA ARG A 13 1.65 12.09 48.24
C ARG A 13 0.38 11.35 48.68
N TYR A 14 -0.42 10.87 47.73
CA TYR A 14 -1.73 10.25 47.97
C TYR A 14 -1.91 8.93 47.18
N PRO A 15 -1.06 7.92 47.40
CA PRO A 15 -1.06 6.68 46.61
C PRO A 15 -2.35 5.86 46.74
N GLU A 16 -3.06 5.96 47.86
CA GLU A 16 -4.33 5.25 48.14
C GLU A 16 -5.57 6.13 47.95
N SER A 17 -5.42 7.31 47.33
CA SER A 17 -6.55 8.20 47.06
C SER A 17 -7.60 7.52 46.18
N PRO A 18 -8.91 7.78 46.37
CA PRO A 18 -9.94 7.34 45.43
C PRO A 18 -9.72 7.86 43.99
N PHE A 19 -8.95 8.95 43.83
CA PHE A 19 -8.59 9.50 42.52
C PHE A 19 -7.26 8.96 41.96
N ALA A 20 -6.58 8.03 42.64
CA ALA A 20 -5.27 7.55 42.22
C ALA A 20 -5.32 6.83 40.87
N GLU A 21 -6.36 6.04 40.59
CA GLU A 21 -6.49 5.37 39.28
C GLU A 21 -6.79 6.34 38.14
N GLU A 22 -7.62 7.35 38.39
CA GLU A 22 -7.88 8.41 37.41
C GLU A 22 -6.61 9.24 37.14
N ALA A 23 -5.87 9.60 38.19
CA ALA A 23 -4.58 10.27 38.07
C ALA A 23 -3.56 9.44 37.29
N LYS A 24 -3.48 8.12 37.53
CA LYS A 24 -2.61 7.20 36.76
C LYS A 24 -3.02 7.15 35.29
N ARG A 25 -4.33 7.10 34.98
CA ARG A 25 -4.83 7.10 33.60
C ARG A 25 -4.45 8.40 32.90
N ARG A 26 -4.74 9.55 33.52
CA ARG A 26 -4.41 10.85 32.93
C ARG A 26 -2.91 11.05 32.75
N LEU A 27 -2.10 10.60 33.70
CA LEU A 27 -0.63 10.59 33.58
C LEU A 27 -0.15 9.77 32.38
N ARG A 28 -0.74 8.59 32.13
CA ARG A 28 -0.41 7.78 30.94
C ARG A 28 -0.79 8.50 29.64
N GLU A 29 -1.97 9.12 29.59
CA GLU A 29 -2.41 9.90 28.42
C GLU A 29 -1.45 11.05 28.12
N LEU A 30 -1.08 11.83 29.14
CA LEU A 30 -0.13 12.95 28.98
C LEU A 30 1.24 12.48 28.48
N ARG A 31 1.75 11.36 29.02
CA ARG A 31 3.02 10.77 28.54
C ARG A 31 2.91 10.24 27.11
N ALA A 32 1.79 9.63 26.75
CA ALA A 32 1.54 9.16 25.39
C ALA A 32 1.48 10.34 24.41
N GLU A 33 0.76 11.40 24.74
CA GLU A 33 0.67 12.63 23.94
C GLU A 33 2.04 13.29 23.76
N ASP A 34 2.83 13.36 24.83
CA ASP A 34 4.18 13.91 24.81
C ASP A 34 5.14 13.09 23.94
N ALA A 35 5.14 11.76 24.10
CA ALA A 35 5.93 10.84 23.28
C ALA A 35 5.55 10.96 21.80
N TYR A 36 4.26 10.97 21.47
CA TYR A 36 3.77 11.13 20.11
C TYR A 36 4.22 12.48 19.50
N ARG A 37 4.06 13.57 20.26
CA ARG A 37 4.45 14.91 19.83
C ARG A 37 5.96 15.02 19.58
N ARG A 38 6.80 14.48 20.47
CA ARG A 38 8.25 14.41 20.29
C ARG A 38 8.61 13.63 19.02
N ALA A 39 8.03 12.43 18.85
CA ALA A 39 8.29 11.60 17.68
C ALA A 39 7.94 12.32 16.38
N MET A 40 6.79 12.99 16.34
CA MET A 40 6.32 13.72 15.17
C MET A 40 7.14 14.96 14.83
N ALA A 41 7.77 15.60 15.82
CA ALA A 41 8.67 16.73 15.60
C ALA A 41 10.04 16.29 15.06
N LEU A 42 10.51 15.10 15.47
CA LEU A 42 11.87 14.63 15.18
C LEU A 42 11.96 13.69 13.97
N LYS A 43 10.84 13.13 13.49
CA LYS A 43 10.81 12.07 12.44
C LYS A 43 11.47 12.43 11.11
N GLU A 44 11.74 13.71 10.83
CA GLU A 44 12.43 14.14 9.60
C GLU A 44 13.76 14.86 9.90
N VAL A 45 14.19 14.92 11.17
CA VAL A 45 15.46 15.52 11.58
C VAL A 45 16.55 14.43 11.55
N PRO A 46 17.54 14.50 10.62
CA PRO A 46 18.47 13.40 10.38
C PRO A 46 19.25 12.93 11.62
N ASP A 47 19.60 13.85 12.51
CA ASP A 47 20.39 13.59 13.72
C ASP A 47 19.52 13.16 14.93
N SER A 48 18.19 13.09 14.74
CA SER A 48 17.22 12.77 15.80
C SER A 48 16.30 11.59 15.45
N LEU A 49 16.59 10.84 14.38
CA LEU A 49 15.74 9.74 13.93
C LEU A 49 15.69 8.59 14.94
N GLU A 50 16.82 8.28 15.59
CA GLU A 50 16.90 7.26 16.63
C GLU A 50 16.03 7.63 17.85
N GLU A 51 15.97 8.92 18.18
CA GLU A 51 15.09 9.45 19.22
C GLU A 51 13.62 9.42 18.77
N ALA A 52 13.32 9.84 17.54
CA ALA A 52 11.98 9.75 16.97
C ALA A 52 11.43 8.31 17.01
N ALA A 53 12.25 7.34 16.60
CA ALA A 53 11.88 5.91 16.64
C ALA A 53 11.67 5.42 18.08
N ARG A 54 12.51 5.85 19.03
CA ARG A 54 12.33 5.55 20.45
C ARG A 54 11.02 6.13 20.98
N SER A 55 10.69 7.37 20.65
CA SER A 55 9.46 8.04 21.07
C SER A 55 8.21 7.41 20.44
N PHE A 56 8.26 6.94 19.20
CA PHE A 56 7.16 6.15 18.64
C PHE A 56 6.98 4.82 19.37
N ARG A 57 8.07 4.10 19.70
CA ARG A 57 8.00 2.86 20.50
C ARG A 57 7.42 3.11 21.90
N GLU A 58 7.81 4.22 22.53
CA GLU A 58 7.26 4.66 23.81
C GLU A 58 5.75 4.93 23.70
N TYR A 59 5.33 5.71 22.71
CA TYR A 59 3.91 5.97 22.46
C TYR A 59 3.11 4.68 22.22
N LEU A 60 3.61 3.77 21.39
CA LEU A 60 2.98 2.48 21.09
C LEU A 60 2.89 1.54 22.30
N SER A 61 3.70 1.77 23.34
CA SER A 61 3.58 1.05 24.62
C SER A 61 2.38 1.52 25.46
N TYR A 62 1.88 2.74 25.22
CA TYR A 62 0.68 3.28 25.87
C TYR A 62 -0.58 3.05 25.05
N ASP A 63 -0.48 3.13 23.72
CA ASP A 63 -1.61 3.01 22.80
C ASP A 63 -1.20 2.30 21.51
N SER A 64 -1.79 1.11 21.29
CA SER A 64 -1.55 0.26 20.12
C SER A 64 -2.77 0.11 19.21
N THR A 65 -3.88 0.79 19.50
CA THR A 65 -5.16 0.51 18.81
C THR A 65 -5.79 1.74 18.15
N SER A 66 -5.41 2.94 18.56
CA SER A 66 -5.99 4.16 18.00
C SER A 66 -5.55 4.45 16.56
N ALA A 67 -6.18 5.46 15.95
CA ALA A 67 -5.73 5.97 14.65
C ALA A 67 -4.29 6.51 14.70
N ARG A 68 -3.91 7.14 15.82
CA ARG A 68 -2.54 7.61 16.06
C ARG A 68 -1.57 6.45 16.24
N ALA A 69 -1.99 5.34 16.88
CA ALA A 69 -1.19 4.12 16.96
C ALA A 69 -0.84 3.59 15.57
N ARG A 70 -1.84 3.46 14.68
CA ARG A 70 -1.62 3.06 13.29
C ARG A 70 -0.71 4.03 12.53
N GLU A 71 -0.79 5.32 12.81
CA GLU A 71 0.12 6.32 12.22
C GLU A 71 1.56 6.18 12.74
N ALA A 72 1.70 5.99 14.05
CA ALA A 72 2.98 5.78 14.70
C ALA A 72 3.67 4.49 14.21
N GLU A 73 2.94 3.39 14.02
CA GLU A 73 3.47 2.16 13.44
C GLU A 73 4.06 2.38 12.04
N ARG A 74 3.35 3.14 11.19
CA ARG A 74 3.83 3.48 9.84
C ARG A 74 5.10 4.31 9.87
N TYR A 75 5.17 5.34 10.71
CA TYR A 75 6.37 6.16 10.82
C TYR A 75 7.52 5.43 11.48
N LEU A 76 7.27 4.63 12.53
CA LEU A 76 8.28 3.82 13.18
C LEU A 76 8.92 2.87 12.16
N TRP A 77 8.10 2.20 11.34
CA TRP A 77 8.61 1.36 10.27
C TRP A 77 9.50 2.12 9.28
N LEU A 78 9.05 3.29 8.79
CA LEU A 78 9.86 4.11 7.86
C LEU A 78 11.19 4.51 8.49
N LEU A 79 11.16 4.95 9.74
CA LEU A 79 12.35 5.34 10.49
C LEU A 79 13.31 4.16 10.64
N GLU A 80 12.83 2.99 11.05
CA GLU A 80 13.65 1.79 11.18
C GLU A 80 14.23 1.36 9.82
N SER A 81 13.46 1.48 8.75
CA SER A 81 13.94 1.27 7.39
C SER A 81 15.09 2.21 7.03
N TRP A 82 14.95 3.51 7.29
CA TRP A 82 16.00 4.48 7.01
C TRP A 82 17.22 4.34 7.93
N LEU A 83 17.00 4.00 9.20
CA LEU A 83 18.06 3.77 10.18
C LEU A 83 18.88 2.52 9.84
N SER A 84 18.27 1.52 9.19
CA SER A 84 18.98 0.34 8.69
C SER A 84 19.87 0.60 7.47
N GLN A 85 19.72 1.77 6.83
CA GLN A 85 20.56 2.20 5.73
C GLN A 85 21.80 2.97 6.21
N ASP A 86 22.77 3.11 5.30
CA ASP A 86 23.78 4.14 5.44
C ASP A 86 23.18 5.56 5.41
N GLU A 87 23.96 6.53 5.88
CA GLU A 87 23.54 7.94 5.97
C GLU A 87 23.03 8.51 4.63
N ARG A 88 23.60 8.06 3.51
CA ARG A 88 23.22 8.55 2.17
C ARG A 88 21.80 8.10 1.84
N TRP A 89 21.49 6.81 1.93
CA TRP A 89 20.17 6.24 1.63
C TRP A 89 19.10 6.66 2.62
N ARG A 90 19.47 6.78 3.91
CA ARG A 90 18.61 7.35 4.96
C ARG A 90 18.04 8.70 4.54
N ARG A 91 18.88 9.62 4.05
CA ARG A 91 18.45 10.96 3.62
C ARG A 91 17.54 10.92 2.38
N TYR A 92 17.74 9.98 1.45
CA TYR A 92 16.83 9.79 0.31
C TYR A 92 15.45 9.31 0.76
N GLY A 93 15.41 8.42 1.74
CA GLY A 93 14.18 7.98 2.39
C GLY A 93 13.41 9.14 3.02
N ILE A 94 14.09 9.97 3.79
CA ILE A 94 13.49 11.20 4.35
C ILE A 94 12.97 12.09 3.23
N ALA A 95 13.73 12.35 2.16
CA ALA A 95 13.24 13.24 1.09
C ALA A 95 11.94 12.71 0.44
N LEU A 96 11.88 11.41 0.13
CA LEU A 96 10.71 10.76 -0.47
C LEU A 96 9.50 10.73 0.46
N SER A 97 9.68 10.65 1.78
CA SER A 97 8.56 10.60 2.74
C SER A 97 7.63 11.81 2.66
N GLY A 98 8.11 12.92 2.08
CA GLY A 98 7.31 14.11 1.84
C GLY A 98 6.32 13.99 0.67
N ILE A 99 6.23 12.84 0.02
CA ILE A 99 5.29 12.57 -1.07
C ILE A 99 4.26 11.54 -0.58
N GLY A 100 2.97 11.88 -0.66
CA GLY A 100 1.85 11.00 -0.37
C GLY A 100 1.33 10.33 -1.62
N ASP A 101 0.70 11.11 -2.51
CA ASP A 101 0.18 10.59 -3.78
C ASP A 101 1.08 10.96 -4.96
N VAL A 102 1.73 9.96 -5.56
CA VAL A 102 2.62 10.16 -6.72
C VAL A 102 1.78 10.58 -7.93
N LYS A 103 2.13 11.71 -8.56
CA LYS A 103 1.47 12.24 -9.76
C LYS A 103 2.32 12.09 -11.02
N GLY A 104 3.62 11.91 -10.87
CA GLY A 104 4.51 11.66 -11.98
C GLY A 104 5.96 11.53 -11.58
N ALA A 105 6.81 11.43 -12.59
CA ALA A 105 8.24 11.26 -12.45
C ALA A 105 9.02 12.03 -13.53
N VAL A 106 10.27 12.36 -13.24
CA VAL A 106 11.25 12.87 -14.19
C VAL A 106 12.50 12.00 -14.10
N PHE A 107 12.98 11.51 -15.23
CA PHE A 107 14.23 10.77 -15.31
C PHE A 107 15.24 11.57 -16.14
N ASP A 108 16.41 11.79 -15.53
CA ASP A 108 17.57 12.38 -16.19
C ASP A 108 18.57 11.27 -16.56
N PRO A 109 18.72 10.93 -17.84
CA PRO A 109 19.62 9.87 -18.29
C PRO A 109 21.09 10.23 -18.14
N GLU A 110 21.46 11.52 -18.05
CA GLU A 110 22.84 11.98 -17.89
C GLU A 110 23.32 11.69 -16.46
N THR A 111 22.53 12.11 -15.47
CA THR A 111 22.88 11.99 -14.05
C THR A 111 22.35 10.70 -13.40
N LYS A 112 21.42 10.01 -14.05
CA LYS A 112 20.70 8.83 -13.53
C LYS A 112 19.90 9.14 -12.26
N TYR A 113 19.41 10.36 -12.11
CA TYR A 113 18.47 10.72 -11.05
C TYR A 113 17.03 10.50 -11.50
N LEU A 114 16.27 9.82 -10.65
CA LEU A 114 14.82 9.72 -10.74
C LEU A 114 14.20 10.69 -9.75
N THR A 115 13.41 11.62 -10.24
CA THR A 115 12.66 12.57 -9.43
C THR A 115 11.20 12.18 -9.42
N LEU A 116 10.63 11.92 -8.25
CA LEU A 116 9.18 11.75 -8.09
C LEU A 116 8.56 13.05 -7.63
N TRP A 117 7.31 13.28 -8.05
CA TRP A 117 6.53 14.40 -7.54
C TRP A 117 5.08 13.99 -7.29
N GLY A 118 4.43 14.69 -6.36
CA GLY A 118 3.09 14.36 -5.94
C GLY A 118 2.49 15.29 -4.90
N ASP A 119 1.31 14.94 -4.42
CA ASP A 119 0.68 15.62 -3.29
C ASP A 119 1.43 15.28 -1.99
N PRO A 120 1.44 16.16 -0.96
CA PRO A 120 1.97 15.81 0.34
C PRO A 120 1.21 14.62 0.97
N PRO A 121 1.80 13.92 1.96
CA PRO A 121 1.09 12.90 2.70
C PRO A 121 -0.13 13.46 3.44
N ASP A 122 -1.18 12.64 3.51
CA ASP A 122 -2.39 12.92 4.26
C ASP A 122 -2.92 11.63 4.93
N GLY A 123 -4.09 11.68 5.55
CA GLY A 123 -4.68 10.50 6.22
C GLY A 123 -4.99 9.32 5.29
N THR A 124 -5.17 9.58 3.99
CA THR A 124 -5.48 8.58 2.95
C THR A 124 -4.24 8.16 2.14
N HIS A 125 -3.27 9.06 2.01
CA HIS A 125 -2.02 8.87 1.27
C HIS A 125 -0.85 8.94 2.25
N PRO A 126 -0.45 7.83 2.90
CA PRO A 126 0.66 7.84 3.85
C PRO A 126 1.99 8.25 3.19
N PRO A 127 3.05 8.58 3.94
CA PRO A 127 4.36 8.87 3.36
C PRO A 127 4.86 7.77 2.41
N LEU A 128 5.53 8.17 1.32
CA LEU A 128 6.15 7.25 0.37
C LEU A 128 7.45 6.68 0.95
N ALA A 129 7.58 5.35 0.91
CA ALA A 129 8.79 4.67 1.33
C ALA A 129 9.81 4.54 0.20
N LEU A 130 11.09 4.70 0.53
CA LEU A 130 12.20 4.39 -0.36
C LEU A 130 12.19 2.91 -0.77
N ASP A 131 11.93 2.01 0.19
CA ASP A 131 11.91 0.56 -0.04
C ASP A 131 10.85 0.14 -1.06
N ASP A 132 9.68 0.77 -1.06
CA ASP A 132 8.64 0.48 -2.05
C ASP A 132 9.07 0.90 -3.46
N LEU A 133 9.72 2.07 -3.60
CA LEU A 133 10.26 2.53 -4.89
C LEU A 133 11.37 1.61 -5.38
N MET A 134 12.32 1.28 -4.50
CA MET A 134 13.46 0.43 -4.84
C MET A 134 13.02 -0.97 -5.25
N LEU A 135 12.02 -1.54 -4.57
CA LEU A 135 11.49 -2.84 -4.92
C LEU A 135 10.71 -2.79 -6.24
N ALA A 136 9.93 -1.74 -6.49
CA ALA A 136 9.21 -1.58 -7.75
C ALA A 136 10.15 -1.47 -8.96
N LEU A 137 11.27 -0.75 -8.82
CA LEU A 137 12.32 -0.67 -9.83
C LEU A 137 12.94 -2.05 -10.11
N GLU A 138 13.26 -2.81 -9.05
CA GLU A 138 13.85 -4.15 -9.16
C GLU A 138 12.90 -5.13 -9.87
N VAL A 139 11.63 -5.15 -9.46
CA VAL A 139 10.59 -5.99 -10.08
C VAL A 139 10.40 -5.64 -11.56
N ALA A 140 10.32 -4.35 -11.90
CA ALA A 140 10.16 -3.90 -13.27
C ALA A 140 11.34 -4.31 -14.17
N ARG A 141 12.57 -4.12 -13.69
CA ARG A 141 13.79 -4.51 -14.43
C ARG A 141 13.84 -6.01 -14.71
N ARG A 142 13.47 -6.85 -13.74
CA ARG A 142 13.34 -8.31 -13.90
C ARG A 142 12.22 -8.74 -14.85
N GLY A 143 11.32 -7.83 -15.20
CA GLY A 143 10.14 -8.16 -16.02
C GLY A 143 9.12 -9.01 -15.27
N GLU A 144 9.16 -8.96 -13.93
CA GLU A 144 8.29 -9.76 -13.07
C GLU A 144 6.99 -9.01 -12.75
N PHE A 145 5.97 -9.78 -12.36
CA PHE A 145 4.64 -9.27 -12.04
C PHE A 145 4.36 -9.54 -10.57
N PRO A 146 4.38 -8.51 -9.71
CA PRO A 146 4.21 -8.73 -8.29
C PRO A 146 2.76 -9.09 -7.99
N LYS A 147 2.64 -10.07 -7.12
CA LYS A 147 1.40 -10.77 -6.82
C LYS A 147 1.41 -11.25 -5.39
N VAL A 148 0.25 -11.15 -4.76
CA VAL A 148 -0.07 -11.88 -3.55
C VAL A 148 -1.30 -12.73 -3.82
N SER A 149 -1.38 -13.88 -3.17
CA SER A 149 -2.59 -14.65 -3.10
C SER A 149 -2.82 -15.12 -1.68
N ILE A 150 -4.08 -15.21 -1.29
CA ILE A 150 -4.47 -15.90 -0.07
C ILE A 150 -5.45 -17.00 -0.46
N GLU A 151 -4.95 -18.23 -0.38
CA GLU A 151 -5.53 -19.44 -0.93
C GLU A 151 -5.32 -20.60 0.05
N PRO A 152 -6.13 -21.65 -0.01
CA PRO A 152 -5.85 -22.86 0.76
C PRO A 152 -4.49 -23.48 0.37
N GLU A 153 -3.93 -24.26 1.29
CA GLU A 153 -2.69 -25.00 1.05
C GLU A 153 -2.85 -25.94 -0.15
N GLY A 154 -1.87 -25.93 -1.07
CA GLY A 154 -1.95 -26.65 -2.35
C GLY A 154 -2.61 -25.88 -3.51
N GLY A 155 -3.07 -24.65 -3.28
CA GLY A 155 -3.70 -23.79 -4.29
C GLY A 155 -5.12 -24.23 -4.65
N LEU A 156 -5.65 -23.76 -5.79
CA LEU A 156 -7.04 -24.04 -6.20
C LEU A 156 -7.25 -25.38 -6.92
N LYS A 157 -6.18 -26.04 -7.37
CA LYS A 157 -6.28 -27.31 -8.13
C LYS A 157 -6.86 -28.49 -7.33
N PRO A 158 -6.60 -28.64 -6.02
CA PRO A 158 -7.31 -29.60 -5.16
C PRO A 158 -8.78 -29.22 -4.86
N PHE A 159 -9.23 -28.02 -5.24
CA PHE A 159 -10.51 -27.42 -4.82
C PHE A 159 -11.54 -27.36 -5.96
N SER A 160 -11.20 -27.87 -7.15
CA SER A 160 -12.07 -27.91 -8.33
C SER A 160 -12.97 -29.14 -8.40
N SER A 161 -12.94 -30.04 -7.40
CA SER A 161 -13.82 -31.20 -7.31
C SER A 161 -14.68 -31.11 -6.05
N ALA A 162 -15.98 -31.32 -6.24
CA ALA A 162 -17.04 -31.19 -5.26
C ALA A 162 -16.75 -31.79 -3.87
N LEU A 163 -17.35 -31.15 -2.86
CA LEU A 163 -17.42 -31.54 -1.45
C LEU A 163 -16.11 -31.43 -0.66
N PHE A 164 -15.98 -30.34 0.09
CA PHE A 164 -15.30 -30.46 1.36
C PHE A 164 -16.10 -31.37 2.29
N ALA A 165 -15.41 -32.28 2.97
CA ALA A 165 -15.89 -32.75 4.27
C ALA A 165 -15.76 -31.63 5.32
N GLU A 166 -14.68 -30.82 5.26
CA GLU A 166 -14.44 -29.66 6.14
C GLU A 166 -13.64 -28.53 5.44
N THR A 167 -14.04 -27.27 5.62
CA THR A 167 -13.28 -26.10 5.16
C THR A 167 -12.03 -25.89 6.04
N PRO A 168 -10.82 -25.65 5.49
CA PRO A 168 -9.63 -25.45 6.31
C PRO A 168 -9.79 -24.20 7.19
N LYS A 169 -9.27 -24.28 8.42
CA LYS A 169 -9.33 -23.16 9.39
C LYS A 169 -8.53 -21.93 8.95
N PHE A 170 -7.49 -22.14 8.14
CA PHE A 170 -6.61 -21.09 7.66
C PHE A 170 -6.32 -21.25 6.16
N PHE A 171 -6.16 -20.11 5.49
CA PHE A 171 -5.61 -20.01 4.14
C PHE A 171 -4.17 -19.51 4.20
N THR A 172 -3.31 -20.01 3.32
CA THR A 172 -1.91 -19.63 3.16
C THR A 172 -1.79 -18.35 2.35
N VAL A 173 -0.89 -17.46 2.77
CA VAL A 173 -0.49 -16.26 2.01
C VAL A 173 0.73 -16.58 1.17
N ARG A 174 0.62 -16.42 -0.15
CA ARG A 174 1.70 -16.66 -1.11
C ARG A 174 2.08 -15.36 -1.82
N PHE A 175 3.38 -15.09 -1.83
CA PHE A 175 3.97 -13.97 -2.56
C PHE A 175 4.67 -14.47 -3.81
N ASP A 176 4.50 -13.73 -4.91
CA ASP A 176 5.11 -14.03 -6.21
C ASP A 176 5.53 -12.71 -6.87
N PRO A 177 6.82 -12.44 -7.06
CA PRO A 177 7.96 -13.30 -6.70
C PRO A 177 8.11 -13.48 -5.18
N PRO A 178 8.75 -14.57 -4.71
CA PRO A 178 8.86 -14.89 -3.28
C PRO A 178 9.55 -13.81 -2.43
N TYR A 179 10.43 -13.00 -3.04
CA TYR A 179 11.15 -11.94 -2.35
C TYR A 179 10.30 -10.72 -1.99
N LEU A 180 9.03 -10.67 -2.41
CA LEU A 180 8.07 -9.68 -1.87
C LEU A 180 7.71 -9.98 -0.42
N ARG A 181 7.91 -11.22 0.03
CA ARG A 181 7.73 -11.60 1.44
C ARG A 181 8.66 -10.80 2.32
N ASP A 182 8.17 -10.42 3.48
CA ASP A 182 8.88 -9.60 4.47
C ASP A 182 9.31 -8.21 3.93
N THR A 183 8.54 -7.66 3.00
CA THR A 183 8.67 -6.27 2.52
C THR A 183 7.39 -5.49 2.76
N HIS A 184 7.49 -4.17 2.94
CA HIS A 184 6.29 -3.33 3.07
C HIS A 184 5.47 -3.32 1.79
N PHE A 185 6.10 -3.30 0.62
CA PHE A 185 5.42 -3.46 -0.66
C PHE A 185 4.57 -4.75 -0.70
N GLY A 186 5.14 -5.89 -0.30
CA GLY A 186 4.40 -7.15 -0.19
C GLY A 186 3.26 -7.07 0.84
N TYR A 187 3.49 -6.42 1.97
CA TYR A 187 2.45 -6.17 2.97
C TYR A 187 1.30 -5.31 2.45
N LEU A 188 1.57 -4.27 1.65
CA LEU A 188 0.54 -3.47 1.00
C LEU A 188 -0.32 -4.32 0.06
N LEU A 189 0.30 -5.20 -0.73
CA LEU A 189 -0.42 -6.14 -1.58
C LEU A 189 -1.31 -7.06 -0.73
N PHE A 190 -0.76 -7.63 0.35
CA PHE A 190 -1.50 -8.48 1.28
C PHE A 190 -2.71 -7.78 1.91
N LEU A 191 -2.53 -6.56 2.43
CA LEU A 191 -3.61 -5.79 3.05
C LEU A 191 -4.72 -5.50 2.05
N ALA A 192 -4.35 -5.13 0.81
CA ALA A 192 -5.32 -4.86 -0.22
C ALA A 192 -6.09 -6.13 -0.61
N ASP A 193 -5.38 -7.24 -0.82
CA ASP A 193 -5.96 -8.53 -1.15
C ASP A 193 -6.91 -9.04 -0.04
N ARG A 194 -6.52 -8.95 1.23
CA ARG A 194 -7.41 -9.24 2.37
C ARG A 194 -8.63 -8.33 2.38
N ARG A 195 -8.48 -7.03 2.15
CA ARG A 195 -9.61 -6.08 2.15
C ARG A 195 -10.59 -6.42 1.04
N LEU A 196 -10.10 -6.76 -0.14
CA LEU A 196 -10.93 -7.20 -1.26
C LEU A 196 -11.71 -8.48 -0.92
N LYS A 197 -11.07 -9.44 -0.24
CA LYS A 197 -11.76 -10.64 0.28
C LYS A 197 -12.86 -10.28 1.27
N ALA A 198 -12.55 -9.39 2.21
CA ALA A 198 -13.48 -8.97 3.24
C ALA A 198 -14.72 -8.29 2.63
N LEU A 199 -14.53 -7.44 1.62
CA LEU A 199 -15.61 -6.83 0.83
C LEU A 199 -16.42 -7.87 0.04
N ALA A 200 -15.73 -8.80 -0.62
CA ALA A 200 -16.38 -9.87 -1.38
C ALA A 200 -17.23 -10.79 -0.50
N MET A 201 -16.76 -11.06 0.72
CA MET A 201 -17.43 -11.93 1.69
C MET A 201 -18.43 -11.20 2.58
N GLY A 202 -18.40 -9.87 2.65
CA GLY A 202 -19.21 -9.09 3.59
C GLY A 202 -18.81 -9.25 5.06
N VAL A 203 -17.68 -9.92 5.35
CA VAL A 203 -17.19 -10.22 6.69
C VAL A 203 -15.66 -10.17 6.70
N ASP A 204 -15.07 -9.56 7.72
CA ASP A 204 -13.61 -9.51 7.86
C ASP A 204 -13.07 -10.87 8.37
N PRO A 205 -12.06 -11.45 7.69
CA PRO A 205 -11.57 -12.77 8.07
C PRO A 205 -10.84 -12.86 9.40
N GLU A 206 -10.32 -11.75 9.90
CA GLU A 206 -9.59 -11.70 11.16
C GLU A 206 -10.51 -11.36 12.33
N THR A 207 -11.30 -10.28 12.22
CA THR A 207 -12.16 -9.81 13.32
C THR A 207 -13.49 -10.53 13.37
N LYS A 208 -13.89 -11.20 12.27
CA LYS A 208 -15.22 -11.80 12.06
C LYS A 208 -16.37 -10.80 12.07
N GLU A 209 -16.07 -9.51 12.04
CA GLU A 209 -17.09 -8.46 12.01
C GLU A 209 -17.65 -8.27 10.60
N PRO A 210 -18.92 -7.86 10.46
CA PRO A 210 -19.51 -7.49 9.18
C PRO A 210 -18.77 -6.34 8.49
N VAL A 211 -18.69 -6.38 7.16
CA VAL A 211 -18.09 -5.34 6.33
C VAL A 211 -19.20 -4.61 5.57
N LEU A 212 -19.49 -3.40 6.01
CA LEU A 212 -20.58 -2.55 5.53
C LEU A 212 -20.04 -1.17 5.08
N PRO A 213 -19.34 -1.08 3.94
CA PRO A 213 -18.87 0.17 3.38
C PRO A 213 -20.03 1.08 2.97
N GLU A 214 -19.88 2.38 3.21
CA GLU A 214 -20.79 3.42 2.73
C GLU A 214 -20.53 3.74 1.25
N VAL A 215 -20.61 2.72 0.38
CA VAL A 215 -20.49 2.87 -1.07
C VAL A 215 -21.84 2.52 -1.73
N PRO A 216 -22.38 3.39 -2.59
CA PRO A 216 -23.66 3.16 -3.25
C PRO A 216 -23.75 1.79 -3.94
N GLY A 217 -24.85 1.08 -3.70
CA GLY A 217 -25.13 -0.21 -4.36
C GLY A 217 -24.22 -1.37 -3.94
N TYR A 218 -23.42 -1.21 -2.87
CA TYR A 218 -22.62 -2.32 -2.34
C TYR A 218 -23.52 -3.47 -1.88
N LEU A 219 -23.21 -4.66 -2.37
CA LEU A 219 -23.70 -5.93 -1.87
C LEU A 219 -22.55 -6.94 -1.96
N SER A 220 -22.29 -7.65 -0.87
CA SER A 220 -21.31 -8.74 -0.85
C SER A 220 -21.76 -9.88 -1.78
N ILE A 221 -20.83 -10.78 -2.12
CA ILE A 221 -21.18 -11.94 -2.96
C ILE A 221 -22.19 -12.85 -2.24
N PRO A 222 -22.05 -13.18 -0.94
CA PRO A 222 -23.08 -13.90 -0.20
C PRO A 222 -24.46 -13.23 -0.23
N ASP A 223 -24.54 -11.91 -0.10
CA ASP A 223 -25.83 -11.19 -0.16
C ASP A 223 -26.48 -11.28 -1.54
N ARG A 224 -25.67 -11.17 -2.61
CA ARG A 224 -26.12 -11.36 -4.00
C ARG A 224 -26.55 -12.80 -4.28
N ALA A 225 -25.90 -13.75 -3.63
CA ALA A 225 -26.12 -15.19 -3.77
C ALA A 225 -27.26 -15.73 -2.90
N LYS A 226 -27.88 -14.89 -2.06
CA LYS A 226 -28.88 -15.32 -1.08
C LYS A 226 -30.07 -16.00 -1.75
N GLY A 227 -30.41 -17.20 -1.26
CA GLY A 227 -31.52 -18.00 -1.81
C GLY A 227 -31.19 -18.78 -3.08
N MET A 228 -29.98 -18.68 -3.62
CA MET A 228 -29.52 -19.53 -4.71
C MET A 228 -29.11 -20.91 -4.17
N ARG A 229 -29.37 -21.96 -4.97
CA ARG A 229 -28.82 -23.31 -4.73
C ARG A 229 -27.53 -23.45 -5.51
N PHE A 230 -26.40 -23.52 -4.81
CA PHE A 230 -25.10 -23.84 -5.43
C PHE A 230 -24.77 -25.32 -5.21
N VAL A 231 -24.08 -25.93 -6.17
CA VAL A 231 -23.68 -27.36 -6.11
C VAL A 231 -22.28 -27.53 -5.47
N ALA A 232 -21.57 -26.45 -5.14
CA ALA A 232 -20.23 -26.53 -4.57
C ALA A 232 -19.94 -25.38 -3.58
N THR A 233 -19.08 -25.65 -2.59
CA THR A 233 -18.45 -24.63 -1.75
C THR A 233 -17.74 -23.63 -2.66
N TYR A 234 -18.27 -22.43 -2.71
CA TYR A 234 -17.89 -21.42 -3.68
C TYR A 234 -16.60 -20.75 -3.23
N PHE A 235 -15.54 -20.88 -4.05
CA PHE A 235 -14.33 -20.10 -3.90
C PHE A 235 -14.50 -18.78 -4.65
N ALA A 236 -15.04 -17.77 -3.96
CA ALA A 236 -15.13 -16.43 -4.49
C ALA A 236 -13.72 -15.89 -4.64
N ALA A 237 -13.21 -15.73 -5.86
CA ALA A 237 -11.89 -15.13 -6.09
C ALA A 237 -12.05 -13.89 -6.95
N PRO A 238 -12.44 -12.72 -6.38
CA PRO A 238 -12.20 -11.46 -7.05
C PRO A 238 -10.73 -11.41 -7.42
N ILE A 239 -10.42 -11.19 -8.68
CA ILE A 239 -9.05 -11.04 -9.15
C ILE A 239 -8.84 -9.58 -9.41
N PHE A 240 -7.96 -8.97 -8.63
CA PHE A 240 -7.57 -7.59 -8.85
C PHE A 240 -6.49 -7.56 -9.93
N LYS A 241 -6.74 -6.78 -10.99
CA LYS A 241 -5.75 -6.51 -12.04
C LYS A 241 -5.85 -5.05 -12.48
N PRO A 242 -4.75 -4.28 -12.51
CA PRO A 242 -4.73 -2.98 -13.16
C PRO A 242 -5.10 -3.14 -14.65
N LYS A 243 -6.24 -2.56 -15.07
CA LYS A 243 -6.73 -2.63 -16.45
C LYS A 243 -5.99 -1.67 -17.36
N LYS A 244 -5.72 -0.46 -16.86
CA LYS A 244 -5.08 0.60 -17.64
C LYS A 244 -4.27 1.49 -16.71
N VAL A 245 -3.02 1.74 -17.06
CA VAL A 245 -2.27 2.88 -16.52
C VAL A 245 -1.94 3.77 -17.71
N LEU A 246 -2.72 4.84 -17.87
CA LEU A 246 -2.48 5.84 -18.90
C LEU A 246 -1.48 6.87 -18.37
N ILE A 247 -0.41 7.03 -19.12
CA ILE A 247 0.55 8.09 -18.85
C ILE A 247 0.68 9.02 -20.05
N ARG A 248 1.13 10.24 -19.76
CA ARG A 248 1.69 11.14 -20.76
C ARG A 248 3.20 11.20 -20.59
N GLU A 249 3.90 10.80 -21.64
CA GLU A 249 5.35 10.95 -21.76
C GLU A 249 5.67 12.25 -22.51
N GLU A 250 6.57 13.05 -21.97
CA GLU A 250 7.12 14.23 -22.64
C GLU A 250 8.64 14.14 -22.63
N VAL A 251 9.26 14.30 -23.81
CA VAL A 251 10.70 14.50 -23.93
C VAL A 251 10.96 16.00 -24.00
N LYS A 252 11.78 16.49 -23.09
CA LYS A 252 12.12 17.92 -23.01
C LYS A 252 13.60 18.12 -23.26
N MET A 253 13.90 18.87 -24.32
CA MET A 253 15.26 19.10 -24.82
C MET A 253 15.82 20.43 -24.33
N GLU A 254 17.07 20.42 -23.89
CA GLU A 254 17.89 21.60 -23.67
C GLU A 254 19.30 21.34 -24.22
N GLY A 255 19.60 21.88 -25.39
CA GLY A 255 20.80 21.52 -26.16
C GLY A 255 20.74 20.05 -26.63
N LEU A 256 21.80 19.29 -26.38
CA LEU A 256 21.94 17.87 -26.76
C LEU A 256 21.45 16.89 -25.70
N SER A 257 20.58 17.31 -24.79
CA SER A 257 20.20 16.43 -23.70
C SER A 257 18.72 16.48 -23.38
N ALA A 258 18.22 15.30 -23.06
CA ALA A 258 16.81 15.02 -22.84
C ALA A 258 16.53 14.86 -21.34
N LEU A 259 15.41 15.44 -20.90
CA LEU A 259 14.70 15.02 -19.71
C LEU A 259 13.45 14.27 -20.12
N PHE A 260 13.24 13.08 -19.54
CA PHE A 260 12.04 12.29 -19.75
C PHE A 260 11.06 12.59 -18.61
N VAL A 261 9.84 12.98 -18.95
CA VAL A 261 8.80 13.34 -17.97
C VAL A 261 7.61 12.43 -18.15
N MET A 262 7.18 11.79 -17.06
CA MET A 262 5.97 10.98 -16.98
C MET A 262 4.93 11.66 -16.10
N ASN A 263 3.69 11.72 -16.57
CA ASN A 263 2.54 12.14 -15.79
C ASN A 263 1.46 11.05 -15.81
N PHE A 264 0.87 10.75 -14.65
CA PHE A 264 -0.32 9.89 -14.61
C PHE A 264 -1.54 10.65 -15.11
N GLU A 265 -2.22 10.10 -16.11
CA GLU A 265 -3.48 10.65 -16.62
C GLU A 265 -4.68 9.85 -16.09
N GLU A 266 -4.57 8.52 -16.08
CA GLU A 266 -5.65 7.64 -15.66
C GLU A 266 -5.07 6.34 -15.09
N ILE A 267 -5.70 5.84 -14.03
CA ILE A 267 -5.45 4.48 -13.54
C ILE A 267 -6.80 3.81 -13.43
N VAL A 268 -7.04 2.82 -14.28
CA VAL A 268 -8.23 1.98 -14.23
C VAL A 268 -7.83 0.69 -13.57
N ILE A 269 -8.49 0.41 -12.46
CA ILE A 269 -8.40 -0.87 -11.78
C ILE A 269 -9.50 -1.76 -12.33
N GLY A 270 -9.13 -2.95 -12.78
CA GLY A 270 -10.07 -4.00 -13.14
C GLY A 270 -10.27 -4.99 -12.00
N VAL A 271 -11.51 -5.43 -11.87
CA VAL A 271 -11.84 -6.58 -11.05
C VAL A 271 -12.46 -7.63 -11.95
N ASP A 272 -11.85 -8.81 -11.96
CA ASP A 272 -12.26 -9.94 -12.77
C ASP A 272 -12.79 -11.05 -11.85
N SER A 273 -13.76 -11.82 -12.34
CA SER A 273 -14.27 -13.02 -11.69
C SER A 273 -14.05 -14.19 -12.64
N GLN A 274 -13.07 -15.04 -12.35
CA GLN A 274 -12.88 -16.28 -13.10
C GLN A 274 -13.84 -17.41 -12.68
N SER A 275 -14.89 -17.07 -11.93
CA SER A 275 -15.85 -18.07 -11.45
C SER A 275 -16.93 -18.42 -12.48
N GLY A 276 -17.20 -17.55 -13.46
CA GLY A 276 -18.33 -17.68 -14.39
C GLY A 276 -19.71 -17.59 -13.71
N GLN A 277 -19.78 -17.04 -12.48
CA GLN A 277 -20.99 -16.93 -11.68
C GLN A 277 -21.47 -15.48 -11.60
N VAL A 278 -22.77 -15.28 -11.82
CA VAL A 278 -23.40 -13.95 -11.84
C VAL A 278 -23.15 -13.13 -10.56
N PRO A 279 -23.31 -13.66 -9.33
CA PRO A 279 -23.07 -12.85 -8.12
C PRO A 279 -21.64 -12.30 -7.99
N ALA A 280 -20.67 -13.08 -8.47
CA ALA A 280 -19.25 -12.74 -8.43
C ALA A 280 -18.90 -11.66 -9.46
N GLU A 281 -19.44 -11.82 -10.67
CA GLU A 281 -19.26 -10.89 -11.78
C GLU A 281 -19.93 -9.54 -11.49
N GLU A 282 -21.13 -9.55 -10.90
CA GLU A 282 -21.81 -8.32 -10.48
C GLU A 282 -21.08 -7.59 -9.36
N PHE A 283 -20.56 -8.33 -8.37
CA PHE A 283 -19.71 -7.74 -7.33
C PHE A 283 -18.46 -7.12 -7.94
N ALA A 284 -17.76 -7.85 -8.82
CA ALA A 284 -16.57 -7.37 -9.50
C ALA A 284 -16.85 -6.09 -10.31
N ARG A 285 -17.94 -6.05 -11.07
CA ARG A 285 -18.37 -4.87 -11.84
C ARG A 285 -18.63 -3.66 -10.94
N GLN A 286 -19.38 -3.84 -9.85
CA GLN A 286 -19.68 -2.74 -8.93
C GLN A 286 -18.42 -2.24 -8.20
N LEU A 287 -17.56 -3.15 -7.77
CA LEU A 287 -16.29 -2.81 -7.13
C LEU A 287 -15.36 -2.04 -8.09
N GLU A 288 -15.36 -2.40 -9.37
CA GLU A 288 -14.62 -1.67 -10.41
C GLU A 288 -15.20 -0.27 -10.65
N GLU A 289 -16.51 -0.15 -10.80
CA GLU A 289 -17.21 1.14 -11.04
C GLU A 289 -16.97 2.14 -9.91
N HIS A 290 -16.89 1.67 -8.66
CA HIS A 290 -16.74 2.49 -7.46
C HIS A 290 -15.37 2.35 -6.78
N PHE A 291 -14.35 1.86 -7.50
CA PHE A 291 -13.08 1.47 -6.88
C PHE A 291 -12.43 2.58 -6.02
N TYR A 292 -12.47 3.83 -6.48
CA TYR A 292 -11.87 4.94 -5.76
C TYR A 292 -12.66 5.37 -4.53
N GLU A 293 -13.98 5.18 -4.50
CA GLU A 293 -14.80 5.38 -3.29
C GLU A 293 -14.41 4.36 -2.22
N TYR A 294 -14.22 3.09 -2.60
CA TYR A 294 -13.64 2.10 -1.71
C TYR A 294 -12.23 2.47 -1.25
N ALA A 295 -11.41 2.99 -2.16
CA ALA A 295 -10.04 3.38 -1.82
C ALA A 295 -10.01 4.54 -0.81
N ASP A 296 -10.95 5.47 -0.88
CA ASP A 296 -11.08 6.55 0.11
C ASP A 296 -11.48 6.06 1.50
N LEU A 297 -12.29 4.99 1.57
CA LEU A 297 -12.64 4.35 2.84
C LEU A 297 -11.54 3.45 3.39
N TYR A 298 -10.74 2.83 2.52
CA TYR A 298 -9.77 1.79 2.89
C TYR A 298 -8.35 2.14 2.44
N PRO A 299 -7.48 2.60 3.37
CA PRO A 299 -6.08 2.90 3.07
C PRO A 299 -5.28 1.76 2.43
N SER A 300 -5.69 0.50 2.66
CA SER A 300 -5.09 -0.67 1.99
C SER A 300 -5.22 -0.62 0.47
N LEU A 301 -6.35 -0.13 -0.05
CA LEU A 301 -6.60 -0.01 -1.49
C LEU A 301 -5.88 1.21 -2.08
N ARG A 302 -5.73 2.31 -1.33
CA ARG A 302 -4.85 3.43 -1.72
C ARG A 302 -3.38 3.00 -1.79
N GLY A 303 -2.94 2.17 -0.85
CA GLY A 303 -1.61 1.53 -0.87
C GLY A 303 -1.39 0.70 -2.13
N LEU A 304 -2.40 -0.03 -2.58
CA LEU A 304 -2.35 -0.79 -3.82
C LEU A 304 -2.24 0.12 -5.06
N VAL A 305 -3.02 1.21 -5.14
CA VAL A 305 -2.89 2.19 -6.24
C VAL A 305 -1.48 2.76 -6.28
N ARG A 306 -0.89 3.08 -5.13
CA ARG A 306 0.50 3.53 -5.05
C ARG A 306 1.48 2.48 -5.56
N ALA A 307 1.34 1.22 -5.14
CA ALA A 307 2.18 0.12 -5.63
C ALA A 307 2.12 0.01 -7.16
N VAL A 308 0.93 0.12 -7.75
CA VAL A 308 0.72 0.15 -9.21
C VAL A 308 1.44 1.34 -9.86
N LYS A 309 1.33 2.54 -9.29
CA LYS A 309 2.04 3.74 -9.77
C LYS A 309 3.56 3.55 -9.75
N LEU A 310 4.12 3.03 -8.66
CA LEU A 310 5.57 2.80 -8.56
C LEU A 310 6.05 1.75 -9.57
N LEU A 311 5.28 0.70 -9.81
CA LEU A 311 5.59 -0.28 -10.86
C LEU A 311 5.53 0.34 -12.26
N ALA A 312 4.57 1.24 -12.51
CA ALA A 312 4.50 1.98 -13.77
C ALA A 312 5.72 2.90 -13.96
N VAL A 313 6.13 3.63 -12.90
CA VAL A 313 7.40 4.39 -12.90
C VAL A 313 8.56 3.47 -13.24
N GLY A 314 8.68 2.32 -12.58
CA GLY A 314 9.81 1.42 -12.78
C GLY A 314 9.87 0.82 -14.18
N ARG A 315 8.73 0.47 -14.78
CA ARG A 315 8.65 0.01 -16.17
C ARG A 315 9.00 1.11 -17.15
N TRP A 316 8.47 2.31 -16.95
CA TRP A 316 8.79 3.47 -17.77
C TRP A 316 10.30 3.80 -17.73
N VAL A 317 10.92 3.81 -16.55
CA VAL A 317 12.38 4.01 -16.42
C VAL A 317 13.15 2.93 -17.17
N LYS A 318 12.76 1.65 -17.04
CA LYS A 318 13.38 0.55 -17.79
C LYS A 318 13.27 0.77 -19.30
N ASP A 319 12.10 1.13 -19.80
CA ASP A 319 11.87 1.36 -21.23
C ASP A 319 12.76 2.50 -21.75
N VAL A 320 12.85 3.62 -21.02
CA VAL A 320 13.74 4.74 -21.36
C VAL A 320 15.21 4.31 -21.33
N GLU A 321 15.64 3.52 -20.32
CA GLU A 321 17.00 2.98 -20.25
C GLU A 321 17.32 2.09 -21.47
N MET A 322 16.38 1.23 -21.89
CA MET A 322 16.53 0.34 -23.05
C MET A 322 16.55 1.08 -24.39
N GLU A 323 15.72 2.12 -24.56
CA GLU A 323 15.66 2.93 -25.78
C GLU A 323 16.95 3.72 -26.03
N LEU A 324 17.68 4.09 -24.97
CA LEU A 324 18.81 5.01 -25.11
C LEU A 324 20.10 4.40 -25.68
N SER A 325 20.19 3.08 -25.93
CA SER A 325 21.31 2.32 -26.56
C SER A 325 22.74 2.46 -25.98
N GLU A 326 23.09 3.63 -25.44
CA GLU A 326 24.36 3.98 -24.79
C GLU A 326 24.28 3.88 -23.25
N VAL A 327 23.08 3.64 -22.72
CA VAL A 327 22.91 3.33 -21.30
C VAL A 327 23.17 1.84 -21.17
N PRO A 328 24.24 1.41 -20.46
CA PRO A 328 24.48 -0.01 -20.24
C PRO A 328 23.21 -0.64 -19.66
N ASP A 329 22.81 -1.81 -20.14
CA ASP A 329 21.73 -2.57 -19.53
C ASP A 329 22.08 -2.81 -18.05
N VAL A 330 21.47 -2.01 -17.17
CA VAL A 330 21.78 -1.97 -15.74
C VAL A 330 21.03 -3.09 -15.01
N GLY A 331 20.81 -4.25 -15.65
CA GLY A 331 20.16 -5.44 -15.09
C GLY A 331 20.74 -5.97 -13.76
N LYS A 332 21.69 -5.25 -13.15
CA LYS A 332 22.20 -5.40 -11.79
C LYS A 332 21.98 -4.13 -10.98
N PHE A 333 20.76 -3.57 -10.93
CA PHE A 333 20.45 -2.53 -9.96
C PHE A 333 20.58 -3.09 -8.55
N ARG A 334 21.75 -2.92 -7.96
CA ARG A 334 22.01 -3.07 -6.53
C ARG A 334 22.65 -1.78 -6.08
N PRO A 335 21.86 -0.74 -5.76
CA PRO A 335 22.38 0.51 -5.25
C PRO A 335 23.38 0.18 -4.14
N ARG A 336 24.66 0.52 -4.38
CA ARG A 336 25.74 0.05 -3.52
C ARG A 336 25.47 0.53 -2.09
N GLY A 337 25.45 -0.40 -1.14
CA GLY A 337 25.21 -0.10 0.27
C GLY A 337 23.73 -0.08 0.69
N TYR A 338 22.78 -0.13 -0.25
CA TYR A 338 21.36 -0.18 0.06
C TYR A 338 20.93 -1.59 0.52
N ARG A 339 20.03 -1.65 1.50
CA ARG A 339 19.51 -2.89 2.08
C ARG A 339 17.99 -2.77 2.22
N PHE A 340 17.22 -3.78 1.87
CA PHE A 340 15.79 -3.75 2.18
C PHE A 340 15.58 -3.97 3.68
N TYR A 341 14.75 -3.13 4.31
CA TYR A 341 14.32 -3.37 5.68
C TYR A 341 13.32 -4.50 5.73
N ARG A 342 13.46 -5.39 6.71
CA ARG A 342 12.56 -6.52 6.88
C ARG A 342 11.26 -6.04 7.53
N TYR A 343 10.16 -6.15 6.80
CA TYR A 343 8.83 -5.86 7.29
C TYR A 343 7.97 -7.12 7.29
N PRO A 344 7.77 -7.78 8.45
CA PRO A 344 7.11 -9.09 8.51
C PRO A 344 5.76 -9.11 7.78
N THR A 345 5.61 -10.05 6.86
CA THR A 345 4.34 -10.28 6.15
C THR A 345 3.62 -11.50 6.70
N PRO A 346 2.28 -11.48 6.82
CA PRO A 346 1.52 -12.66 7.24
C PRO A 346 1.72 -13.86 6.32
N THR A 347 1.71 -15.05 6.90
CA THR A 347 1.87 -16.33 6.20
C THR A 347 0.57 -17.11 6.08
N SER A 348 -0.43 -16.74 6.88
CA SER A 348 -1.76 -17.31 6.85
C SER A 348 -2.81 -16.29 7.29
N VAL A 349 -4.05 -16.50 6.88
CA VAL A 349 -5.23 -15.79 7.42
C VAL A 349 -6.28 -16.81 7.85
N PRO A 350 -7.12 -16.50 8.86
CA PRO A 350 -8.26 -17.36 9.16
C PRO A 350 -9.24 -17.40 7.99
N THR A 351 -9.80 -18.56 7.72
CA THR A 351 -10.84 -18.70 6.69
C THR A 351 -12.16 -18.11 7.19
N VAL A 352 -12.96 -17.61 6.26
CA VAL A 352 -14.36 -17.25 6.50
C VAL A 352 -15.24 -18.11 5.62
N THR A 353 -16.31 -18.62 6.23
CA THR A 353 -17.40 -19.27 5.52
C THR A 353 -18.70 -18.55 5.87
N VAL A 354 -19.44 -18.10 4.85
CA VAL A 354 -20.75 -17.46 5.02
C VAL A 354 -21.82 -18.38 4.46
N GLU A 355 -22.82 -18.73 5.29
CA GLU A 355 -23.99 -19.50 4.88
C GLU A 355 -24.94 -18.61 4.06
N ILE A 356 -25.36 -19.08 2.89
CA ILE A 356 -26.21 -18.34 1.94
C ILE A 356 -27.60 -18.94 1.78
N SER A 357 -27.74 -20.24 2.04
CA SER A 357 -29.02 -20.95 2.05
C SER A 357 -28.91 -22.21 2.88
N ARG A 358 -30.05 -22.63 3.42
CA ARG A 358 -30.22 -23.84 4.19
C ARG A 358 -31.48 -24.54 3.73
N GLU A 359 -31.35 -25.81 3.40
CA GLU A 359 -32.44 -26.62 2.93
C GLU A 359 -32.65 -27.81 3.85
N ARG A 360 -33.89 -28.03 4.27
CA ARG A 360 -34.28 -29.17 5.07
C ARG A 360 -35.29 -30.02 4.30
N ARG A 361 -34.92 -31.25 3.94
CA ARG A 361 -35.78 -32.20 3.24
C ARG A 361 -36.05 -33.42 4.10
N ARG A 362 -37.25 -33.98 3.97
CA ARG A 362 -37.62 -35.26 4.61
C ARG A 362 -37.63 -36.35 3.56
N ILE A 363 -36.80 -37.36 3.73
CA ILE A 363 -36.72 -38.54 2.86
C ILE A 363 -37.10 -39.76 3.70
N GLY A 364 -38.38 -40.13 3.65
CA GLY A 364 -38.94 -41.17 4.53
C GLY A 364 -38.89 -40.78 6.01
N ALA A 365 -38.17 -41.57 6.82
CA ALA A 365 -37.93 -41.30 8.24
C ALA A 365 -36.72 -40.39 8.49
N VAL A 366 -35.90 -40.12 7.46
CA VAL A 366 -34.67 -39.33 7.57
C VAL A 366 -34.97 -37.87 7.27
N ILE A 367 -34.42 -36.97 8.09
CA ILE A 367 -34.36 -35.54 7.81
C ILE A 367 -32.96 -35.24 7.31
N GLU A 368 -32.86 -34.78 6.06
CA GLU A 368 -31.65 -34.27 5.44
C GLU A 368 -31.63 -32.75 5.61
N GLU A 369 -30.55 -32.20 6.18
CA GLU A 369 -30.34 -30.75 6.29
C GLU A 369 -29.05 -30.40 5.57
N ASN A 370 -29.16 -29.61 4.51
CA ASN A 370 -28.06 -29.17 3.67
C ASN A 370 -27.86 -27.66 3.86
N ALA A 371 -26.68 -27.27 4.35
CA ALA A 371 -26.27 -25.87 4.39
C ALA A 371 -25.33 -25.57 3.22
N TYR A 372 -25.60 -24.47 2.51
CA TYR A 372 -24.78 -23.99 1.40
C TYR A 372 -24.01 -22.75 1.84
N GLY A 373 -22.71 -22.72 1.57
CA GLY A 373 -21.84 -21.64 1.99
C GLY A 373 -20.73 -21.28 1.02
N ILE A 374 -20.14 -20.11 1.24
CA ILE A 374 -19.09 -19.49 0.43
C ILE A 374 -17.83 -19.31 1.27
N SER A 375 -16.66 -19.63 0.73
CA SER A 375 -15.35 -19.31 1.31
C SER A 375 -14.47 -18.55 0.31
N GLY A 376 -13.74 -17.52 0.71
CA GLY A 376 -13.16 -16.56 -0.23
C GLY A 376 -11.64 -16.61 -0.45
N GLY A 377 -11.21 -16.56 -1.71
CA GLY A 377 -9.87 -16.17 -2.15
C GLY A 377 -9.86 -14.79 -2.80
N VAL A 378 -8.71 -14.27 -3.15
CA VAL A 378 -8.48 -13.11 -4.04
C VAL A 378 -7.09 -13.39 -4.57
N LEU A 379 -6.96 -13.18 -5.87
CA LEU A 379 -5.70 -13.20 -6.54
C LEU A 379 -5.38 -11.77 -6.93
N LEU A 380 -4.36 -11.18 -6.34
CA LEU A 380 -3.93 -9.85 -6.71
C LEU A 380 -2.72 -9.96 -7.61
N SER A 381 -2.87 -9.64 -8.89
CA SER A 381 -1.78 -9.65 -9.85
C SER A 381 -1.70 -8.29 -10.53
N THR A 382 -0.49 -7.79 -10.76
CA THR A 382 -0.28 -6.49 -11.39
C THR A 382 0.40 -6.60 -12.76
N PRO A 383 -0.21 -7.30 -13.75
CA PRO A 383 0.22 -7.21 -15.14
C PRO A 383 -0.21 -5.84 -15.68
N ASN A 384 0.44 -4.76 -15.22
CA ASN A 384 0.05 -3.41 -15.65
C ASN A 384 0.17 -3.33 -17.18
N THR A 385 -0.94 -3.07 -17.86
CA THR A 385 -0.88 -2.64 -19.25
C THR A 385 -0.64 -1.14 -19.22
N TYR A 386 0.63 -0.80 -19.40
CA TYR A 386 1.09 0.56 -19.57
C TYR A 386 0.86 0.96 -21.03
N ILE A 387 0.14 2.06 -21.24
CA ILE A 387 -0.14 2.58 -22.58
C ILE A 387 0.55 3.94 -22.69
N LYS A 388 1.58 4.03 -23.55
CA LYS A 388 2.13 5.31 -24.00
C LYS A 388 1.04 6.01 -24.82
N GLY A 389 0.37 7.01 -24.24
CA GLY A 389 -0.67 7.77 -24.94
C GLY A 389 -0.09 8.80 -25.91
N PRO A 390 -0.77 9.13 -27.03
CA PRO A 390 -0.46 10.35 -27.79
C PRO A 390 -0.73 11.60 -26.92
N PRO A 391 -0.12 12.76 -27.17
CA PRO A 391 -0.31 13.97 -26.36
C PRO A 391 -1.79 14.40 -26.35
N GLY A 392 -2.51 14.04 -25.28
CA GLY A 392 -3.89 14.44 -25.03
C GLY A 392 -4.01 15.81 -24.36
N ARG A 393 -5.24 16.34 -24.26
CA ARG A 393 -5.53 17.62 -23.60
C ARG A 393 -5.03 17.61 -22.15
N SER A 394 -3.97 18.38 -21.93
CA SER A 394 -3.41 18.86 -20.65
C SER A 394 -4.24 18.52 -19.39
N VAL A 395 -3.94 17.40 -18.73
CA VAL A 395 -3.93 17.40 -17.26
C VAL A 395 -2.95 18.48 -16.85
N SER A 396 -3.34 19.39 -15.94
CA SER A 396 -2.52 20.53 -15.52
C SER A 396 -1.22 20.03 -14.88
N THR A 397 -0.21 19.83 -15.69
CA THR A 397 1.12 19.44 -15.23
C THR A 397 1.76 20.63 -14.53
N PRO A 398 2.57 20.39 -13.49
CA PRO A 398 3.49 21.41 -13.02
C PRO A 398 4.34 21.87 -14.20
N ALA A 399 4.32 23.17 -14.49
CA ALA A 399 5.25 23.75 -15.45
C ALA A 399 6.60 23.89 -14.74
N TRP A 400 7.39 22.81 -14.71
CA TRP A 400 8.74 22.85 -14.21
C TRP A 400 9.58 23.76 -15.11
N SER A 401 10.34 24.69 -14.52
CA SER A 401 11.45 25.32 -15.23
C SER A 401 12.51 24.23 -15.46
N LEU A 402 12.55 23.67 -16.67
CA LEU A 402 13.49 22.60 -17.02
C LEU A 402 14.93 22.98 -16.75
N PRO A 403 15.40 24.19 -17.11
CA PRO A 403 16.78 24.59 -16.83
C PRO A 403 17.05 24.57 -15.32
N LYS A 404 16.11 25.06 -14.50
CA LYS A 404 16.24 25.07 -13.03
C LYS A 404 16.21 23.66 -12.43
N LEU A 405 15.32 22.79 -12.91
CA LEU A 405 15.24 21.40 -12.46
C LEU A 405 16.53 20.65 -12.79
N ARG A 406 17.04 20.84 -14.00
CA ARG A 406 18.26 20.17 -14.45
C ARG A 406 19.51 20.70 -13.76
N GLU A 407 19.60 22.00 -13.57
CA GLU A 407 20.64 22.63 -12.75
C GLU A 407 20.61 22.06 -11.33
N LEU A 408 19.42 21.92 -10.74
CA LEU A 408 19.25 21.31 -9.42
C LEU A 408 19.75 19.87 -9.42
N ILE A 409 19.28 19.01 -10.33
CA ILE A 409 19.70 17.61 -10.43
C ILE A 409 21.23 17.49 -10.56
N ARG A 410 21.86 18.32 -11.41
CA ARG A 410 23.33 18.39 -11.53
C ARG A 410 24.02 18.82 -10.23
N LYS A 411 23.42 19.73 -9.46
CA LYS A 411 23.92 20.07 -8.13
C LYS A 411 23.79 18.88 -7.18
N LEU A 412 22.64 18.19 -7.17
CA LEU A 412 22.41 16.99 -6.35
C LEU A 412 23.44 15.90 -6.64
N GLU A 413 23.70 15.65 -7.91
CA GLU A 413 24.74 14.74 -8.39
C GLU A 413 26.11 15.09 -7.81
N LYS A 414 26.54 16.35 -7.93
CA LYS A 414 27.85 16.82 -7.44
C LYS A 414 28.01 16.65 -5.93
N VAL A 415 26.94 16.91 -5.16
CA VAL A 415 27.01 16.83 -3.69
C VAL A 415 26.53 15.50 -3.13
N ARG A 416 25.97 14.63 -3.97
CA ARG A 416 25.28 13.38 -3.61
C ARG A 416 24.22 13.54 -2.51
N LYS A 417 23.63 14.74 -2.38
CA LYS A 417 22.62 15.06 -1.38
C LYS A 417 21.22 14.94 -1.96
N PRO A 418 20.25 14.43 -1.20
CA PRO A 418 18.85 14.56 -1.54
C PRO A 418 18.36 15.98 -1.29
N VAL A 419 17.42 16.43 -2.10
CA VAL A 419 16.68 17.66 -1.86
C VAL A 419 15.21 17.34 -2.03
N ARG A 420 14.40 17.77 -1.05
CA ARG A 420 12.95 17.85 -1.16
C ARG A 420 12.60 19.29 -1.49
N TRP A 421 11.66 19.51 -2.39
CA TRP A 421 11.20 20.86 -2.71
C TRP A 421 9.69 20.94 -2.89
N GLU A 422 9.19 22.17 -2.80
CA GLU A 422 7.82 22.54 -3.06
C GLU A 422 7.69 23.16 -4.45
N VAL A 423 6.66 22.76 -5.20
CA VAL A 423 6.40 23.27 -6.55
C VAL A 423 5.00 23.88 -6.58
N PRO A 424 4.87 25.22 -6.59
CA PRO A 424 3.58 25.88 -6.74
C PRO A 424 3.12 25.81 -8.21
N VAL A 425 1.86 25.44 -8.42
CA VAL A 425 1.23 25.31 -9.73
C VAL A 425 -0.23 25.71 -9.61
N LYS A 426 -0.63 26.82 -10.26
CA LYS A 426 -2.04 27.26 -10.35
C LYS A 426 -2.79 27.19 -9.00
N GLY A 427 -2.16 27.68 -7.92
CA GLY A 427 -2.78 27.72 -6.58
C GLY A 427 -2.68 26.43 -5.76
N ARG A 428 -1.98 25.39 -6.24
CA ARG A 428 -1.65 24.17 -5.48
C ARG A 428 -0.14 24.02 -5.31
N THR A 429 0.29 23.38 -4.22
CA THR A 429 1.71 23.11 -3.96
C THR A 429 1.98 21.61 -3.97
N TYR A 430 2.83 21.16 -4.89
CA TYR A 430 3.30 19.78 -4.96
C TYR A 430 4.61 19.59 -4.22
N ARG A 431 4.88 18.36 -3.81
CA ARG A 431 6.14 17.92 -3.23
C ARG A 431 6.92 17.10 -4.25
N ALA A 432 8.24 17.25 -4.24
CA ALA A 432 9.11 16.45 -5.08
C ALA A 432 10.42 16.14 -4.39
N ALA A 433 11.00 15.01 -4.77
CA ALA A 433 12.26 14.51 -4.26
C ALA A 433 12.95 13.65 -5.32
N SER A 434 14.29 13.70 -5.36
CA SER A 434 15.09 12.88 -6.28
C SER A 434 15.91 11.82 -5.56
N VAL A 435 16.04 10.68 -6.22
CA VAL A 435 16.91 9.57 -5.81
C VAL A 435 17.86 9.18 -6.94
N PRO A 436 19.14 8.90 -6.65
CA PRO A 436 20.08 8.38 -7.64
C PRO A 436 19.76 6.91 -7.92
N LEU A 437 19.80 6.52 -9.19
CA LEU A 437 19.64 5.14 -9.63
C LEU A 437 20.98 4.39 -9.77
N ARG A 438 22.09 4.94 -9.24
CA ARG A 438 23.45 4.37 -9.31
C ARG A 438 24.23 4.45 -7.99
#